data_AF-A0A1E1W9U1-F1
#
_entry.id   AF-A0A1E1W9U1-F1
#
_cell.length_a   1.000
_cell.length_b   1.000
_cell.length_c   1.000
_cell.angle_alpha   90.00
_cell.angle_beta   90.00
_cell.angle_gamma   90.00
#
_symmetry.space_group_name_H-M   'P 1'
#
loop_
_entity.id
_entity.type
_entity.pdbx_description
1 polymer ?
#
loop_
_entity_poly.entity_id
_entity_poly.type
_entity_poly.pdbx_seq_one_letter_code
_entity_poly.pdbx_strand_id
1 'polypeptide(L)'
;MSDLWADPILRFQKKYYMILMPLACFILPAVIPTLWGESLWNGFFVCSIFRYVYVLNVTWLVNSAAHMFGNKPYDHNISPVENKSVALVVLGEGFHNYHHTFPWDYKTAELGGYSLNITKMFIDAMAKIGLAYDLKTVSHDIIEKRVKRTGDGSHDVWGWDDKDVPIEDKEITMIMNPQKLSKVF
;
A
#
# COMPACT_ATOMS: atom_id res chain seq x y z
N MET A 1 -16.68 -14.98 0.01
CA MET A 1 -17.72 -14.55 0.98
C MET A 1 -17.93 -15.56 2.10
N SER A 2 -17.87 -16.88 1.88
CA SER A 2 -18.01 -17.89 2.94
C SER A 2 -16.97 -17.72 4.07
N ASP A 3 -15.76 -17.32 3.71
CA ASP A 3 -14.67 -16.90 4.59
C ASP A 3 -15.09 -15.78 5.56
N LEU A 4 -15.68 -14.70 5.05
CA LEU A 4 -16.12 -13.57 5.87
C LEU A 4 -17.27 -13.93 6.82
N TRP A 5 -18.15 -14.84 6.41
CA TRP A 5 -19.25 -15.31 7.25
C TRP A 5 -18.81 -16.33 8.31
N ALA A 6 -17.71 -17.03 8.08
CA ALA A 6 -17.15 -17.95 9.08
C ALA A 6 -16.52 -17.18 10.24
N ASP A 7 -15.92 -16.02 9.98
CA ASP A 7 -15.26 -15.19 10.99
C ASP A 7 -16.26 -14.65 12.04
N PRO A 8 -16.11 -15.01 13.34
CA PRO A 8 -17.00 -14.55 14.40
C PRO A 8 -16.86 -13.05 14.70
N ILE A 9 -15.68 -12.46 14.52
CA ILE A 9 -15.41 -11.03 14.76
C ILE A 9 -16.14 -10.19 13.71
N LEU A 10 -16.04 -10.57 12.44
CA LEU A 10 -16.74 -9.86 11.36
C LEU A 10 -18.25 -9.98 11.51
N ARG A 11 -18.76 -11.15 11.89
CA ARG A 11 -20.20 -11.32 12.19
C ARG A 11 -20.66 -10.48 13.37
N PHE A 12 -19.87 -10.40 14.43
CA PHE A 12 -20.16 -9.53 15.57
C PHE A 12 -20.22 -8.06 15.14
N GLN A 13 -19.19 -7.59 14.43
CA GLN A 13 -19.12 -6.22 13.92
C GLN A 13 -20.32 -5.90 13.03
N LYS A 14 -20.69 -6.80 12.11
CA LYS A 14 -21.84 -6.63 11.22
C LYS A 14 -23.16 -6.57 11.99
N LYS A 15 -23.36 -7.46 12.96
CA LYS A 15 -24.59 -7.55 13.76
C LYS A 15 -24.83 -6.28 14.57
N TYR A 16 -23.79 -5.70 15.15
CA TYR A 16 -23.88 -4.53 16.03
C TYR A 16 -23.43 -3.23 15.38
N TYR A 17 -23.22 -3.21 14.06
CA TYR A 17 -22.67 -2.07 13.33
C TYR A 17 -23.40 -0.75 13.61
N MET A 18 -24.74 -0.78 13.63
CA MET A 18 -25.56 0.41 13.87
C MET A 18 -25.37 1.02 15.27
N ILE A 19 -24.81 0.27 16.21
CA ILE A 19 -24.48 0.73 17.56
C ILE A 19 -22.99 1.09 17.63
N LEU A 20 -22.11 0.19 17.17
CA LEU A 20 -20.66 0.34 17.26
C LEU A 20 -20.15 1.53 16.43
N MET A 21 -20.69 1.74 15.23
CA MET A 21 -20.24 2.80 14.33
C MET A 21 -20.46 4.19 14.92
N PRO A 22 -21.68 4.63 15.30
CA PRO A 22 -21.85 5.97 15.83
C PRO A 22 -21.12 6.17 17.17
N LEU A 23 -21.04 5.11 17.98
CA LEU A 23 -20.28 5.13 19.23
C LEU A 23 -18.80 5.41 18.98
N ALA A 24 -18.14 4.60 18.16
CA ALA A 24 -16.70 4.70 17.91
C ALA A 24 -16.32 5.88 17.01
N CYS A 25 -17.18 6.25 16.05
CA CYS A 25 -16.88 7.26 15.04
C CYS A 25 -17.21 8.69 15.49
N PHE A 26 -18.27 8.86 16.30
CA PHE A 26 -18.77 10.18 16.70
C PHE A 26 -18.81 10.40 18.22
N ILE A 27 -19.35 9.47 19.00
CA ILE A 27 -19.54 9.72 20.44
C ILE A 27 -18.19 9.70 21.18
N LEU A 28 -17.40 8.64 21.02
CA LEU A 28 -16.10 8.53 21.68
C LEU A 28 -15.14 9.66 21.27
N PRO A 29 -14.97 9.98 19.97
CA PRO A 29 -14.09 11.09 19.58
C PRO A 29 -14.58 12.47 20.06
N ALA A 30 -15.89 12.66 20.27
CA ALA A 30 -16.42 13.90 20.82
C ALA A 30 -16.19 14.04 22.34
N VAL A 31 -16.33 12.94 23.09
CA VAL A 31 -16.28 12.96 24.56
C VAL A 31 -14.87 12.82 25.10
N ILE A 32 -14.00 11.98 24.51
CA ILE A 32 -12.64 11.75 25.03
C ILE A 32 -11.85 13.07 25.22
N PRO A 33 -11.91 14.06 24.32
CA PRO A 33 -11.19 15.31 24.51
C PRO A 33 -11.61 16.12 25.74
N THR A 34 -12.83 15.94 26.24
CA THR A 34 -13.28 16.64 27.46
C THR A 34 -12.51 16.21 28.69
N LEU A 35 -11.82 15.05 28.64
CA LEU A 35 -10.98 14.55 29.74
C LEU A 35 -9.73 15.43 30.00
N TRP A 36 -9.32 16.24 29.03
CA TRP A 36 -8.23 17.21 29.18
C TRP A 36 -8.70 18.67 29.05
N GLY A 37 -10.00 18.90 29.27
CA GLY A 37 -10.59 20.25 29.35
C GLY A 37 -11.03 20.85 28.02
N GLU A 38 -11.07 20.07 26.93
CA GLU A 38 -11.65 20.54 25.66
C GLU A 38 -13.19 20.64 25.75
N SER A 39 -13.78 21.58 25.04
CA SER A 39 -15.23 21.72 24.95
C SER A 39 -15.87 20.57 24.16
N LEU A 40 -17.06 20.13 24.57
CA LEU A 40 -17.81 19.11 23.83
C LEU A 40 -18.15 19.57 22.40
N TRP A 41 -18.31 20.88 22.19
CA TRP A 41 -18.55 21.47 20.88
C TRP A 41 -17.37 21.25 19.93
N ASN A 42 -16.15 21.56 20.38
CA ASN A 42 -14.94 21.31 19.60
C ASN A 42 -14.69 19.81 19.41
N GLY A 43 -14.90 18.99 20.44
CA GLY A 43 -14.82 17.53 20.32
C GLY A 43 -15.76 16.97 19.25
N PHE A 44 -17.00 17.45 19.21
CA PHE A 44 -17.96 17.01 18.19
C PHE A 44 -17.59 17.50 16.79
N PHE A 45 -17.41 18.80 16.57
CA PHE A 45 -17.19 19.31 15.22
C PHE A 45 -15.80 19.01 14.66
N VAL A 46 -14.76 19.05 15.49
CA VAL A 46 -13.38 18.85 15.03
C VAL A 46 -12.98 17.38 15.13
N CYS A 47 -13.02 16.79 16.32
CA CYS A 47 -12.53 15.42 16.54
C CYS A 47 -13.45 14.36 15.94
N SER A 48 -14.73 14.66 15.73
CA SER A 48 -15.69 13.72 15.15
C SER A 48 -16.01 14.05 13.68
N ILE A 49 -16.68 15.17 13.42
CA ILE A 49 -17.19 15.49 12.07
C ILE A 49 -16.06 15.79 11.09
N PHE A 50 -15.19 16.76 11.40
CA PHE A 50 -14.08 17.12 10.51
C PHE A 50 -13.15 15.92 10.28
N ARG A 51 -12.74 15.22 11.35
CA ARG A 51 -11.94 13.99 11.23
C ARG A 51 -12.61 12.96 10.30
N TYR A 52 -13.90 12.71 10.46
CA TYR A 52 -14.63 11.76 9.62
C TYR A 52 -14.67 12.18 8.15
N VAL A 53 -15.01 13.43 7.87
CA VAL A 53 -15.03 13.99 6.50
C VAL A 53 -13.64 13.97 5.87
N TYR A 54 -12.60 14.32 6.63
CA TYR A 54 -11.21 14.26 6.19
C TYR A 54 -10.81 12.84 5.79
N VAL A 55 -11.05 11.86 6.66
CA VAL A 55 -10.74 10.45 6.39
C VAL A 55 -11.50 9.92 5.17
N LEU A 56 -12.77 10.30 5.00
CA LEU A 56 -13.54 9.94 3.81
C LEU A 56 -12.90 10.50 2.53
N ASN A 57 -12.56 11.78 2.50
CA ASN A 57 -11.95 12.40 1.32
C ASN A 57 -10.58 11.78 1.01
N VAL A 58 -9.75 11.55 2.02
CA VAL A 58 -8.47 10.84 1.88
C VAL A 58 -8.69 9.45 1.28
N THR A 59 -9.68 8.69 1.79
CA THR A 59 -10.00 7.36 1.24
C THR A 59 -10.48 7.44 -0.21
N TRP A 60 -11.32 8.43 -0.55
CA TRP A 60 -11.85 8.60 -1.90
C TRP A 60 -10.82 9.11 -2.91
N LEU A 61 -9.71 9.71 -2.46
CA LEU A 61 -8.57 10.01 -3.34
C LEU A 61 -7.97 8.75 -3.95
N VAL A 62 -8.03 7.60 -3.28
CA VAL A 62 -7.60 6.31 -3.86
C VAL A 62 -8.45 5.97 -5.09
N ASN A 63 -9.78 6.08 -4.97
CA ASN A 63 -10.69 5.77 -6.08
C ASN A 63 -10.72 6.82 -7.21
N SER A 64 -10.07 7.98 -7.00
CA SER A 64 -10.06 9.08 -7.98
C SER A 64 -8.64 9.38 -8.44
N ALA A 65 -7.85 10.08 -7.63
CA ALA A 65 -6.49 10.47 -7.98
C ALA A 65 -5.58 9.27 -8.33
N ALA A 66 -5.67 8.16 -7.59
CA ALA A 66 -4.88 6.94 -7.87
C ALA A 66 -5.38 6.10 -9.07
N HIS A 67 -6.39 6.59 -9.80
CA HIS A 67 -6.83 6.06 -11.08
C HIS A 67 -6.64 7.03 -12.25
N MET A 68 -6.24 8.28 -11.98
CA MET A 68 -6.18 9.35 -12.98
C MET A 68 -4.79 9.95 -13.17
N PHE A 69 -4.00 10.08 -12.09
CA PHE A 69 -2.76 10.86 -12.11
C PHE A 69 -1.59 10.05 -11.57
N GLY A 70 -0.75 9.52 -12.46
CA GLY A 70 0.39 8.69 -12.11
C GLY A 70 0.86 7.81 -13.25
N ASN A 71 1.80 6.92 -12.94
CA ASN A 71 2.39 6.00 -13.92
C ASN A 71 1.85 4.58 -13.77
N LYS A 72 2.11 3.69 -14.73
CA LYS A 72 1.65 2.29 -14.74
C LYS A 72 2.80 1.30 -14.96
N PRO A 73 3.78 1.25 -14.04
CA PRO A 73 5.01 0.48 -14.22
C PRO A 73 4.80 -1.05 -14.30
N TYR A 74 3.69 -1.59 -13.77
CA TYR A 74 3.43 -3.04 -13.73
C TYR A 74 2.45 -3.50 -14.80
N ASP A 75 1.35 -2.76 -14.99
CA ASP A 75 0.35 -3.06 -16.01
C ASP A 75 -0.31 -1.80 -16.57
N HIS A 76 0.00 -1.44 -17.82
CA HIS A 76 -0.56 -0.29 -18.51
C HIS A 76 -2.00 -0.52 -19.01
N ASN A 77 -2.47 -1.76 -19.05
CA ASN A 77 -3.80 -2.13 -19.56
C ASN A 77 -4.92 -1.88 -18.56
N ILE A 78 -4.59 -1.66 -17.29
CA ILE A 78 -5.54 -1.36 -16.23
C ILE A 78 -5.57 0.15 -15.94
N SER A 79 -6.67 0.65 -15.37
CA SER A 79 -6.80 2.07 -14.98
C SER A 79 -5.91 2.53 -13.80
N PRO A 80 -5.72 1.75 -12.71
CA PRO A 80 -4.93 2.13 -11.54
C PRO A 80 -3.53 2.61 -11.88
N VAL A 81 -3.06 3.63 -11.15
CA VAL A 81 -1.74 4.24 -11.34
C VAL A 81 -0.94 4.28 -10.03
N GLU A 82 0.37 4.41 -10.16
CA GLU A 82 1.32 4.70 -9.09
C GLU A 82 1.39 6.20 -8.84
N ASN A 83 1.14 6.62 -7.60
CA ASN A 83 1.29 8.02 -7.20
C ASN A 83 1.88 8.13 -5.79
N LYS A 84 3.16 8.49 -5.71
CA LYS A 84 3.91 8.63 -4.45
C LYS A 84 3.31 9.69 -3.51
N SER A 85 2.78 10.79 -4.06
CA SER A 85 2.13 11.84 -3.27
C SER A 85 0.81 11.36 -2.67
N VAL A 86 0.01 10.61 -3.43
CA VAL A 86 -1.19 9.96 -2.91
C VAL A 86 -0.79 8.94 -1.84
N ALA A 87 0.22 8.11 -2.09
CA ALA A 87 0.67 7.08 -1.14
C ALA A 87 1.03 7.66 0.24
N LEU A 88 1.65 8.85 0.29
CA LEU A 88 1.91 9.57 1.53
C LEU A 88 0.62 9.96 2.27
N VAL A 89 -0.36 10.50 1.55
CA VAL A 89 -1.63 10.99 2.13
C VAL A 89 -2.53 9.84 2.57
N VAL A 90 -2.55 8.72 1.85
CA VAL A 90 -3.38 7.54 2.12
C VAL A 90 -2.62 6.43 2.86
N LEU A 91 -1.46 6.74 3.43
CA LEU A 91 -0.66 5.88 4.32
C LEU A 91 -0.16 4.56 3.70
N GLY A 92 -0.02 4.47 2.38
CA GLY A 92 0.44 3.26 1.68
C GLY A 92 -0.36 2.89 0.44
N GLU A 93 -1.63 3.27 0.37
CA GLU A 93 -2.56 2.79 -0.67
C GLU A 93 -2.42 3.51 -2.04
N GLY A 94 -1.42 4.39 -2.20
CA GLY A 94 -1.17 5.11 -3.45
C GLY A 94 -0.35 4.32 -4.48
N PHE A 95 0.15 3.14 -4.14
CA PHE A 95 0.81 2.23 -5.08
C PHE A 95 -0.23 1.34 -5.80
N HIS A 96 -1.19 1.99 -6.45
CA HIS A 96 -2.44 1.33 -6.85
C HIS A 96 -2.28 0.47 -8.11
N ASN A 97 -1.33 0.78 -9.00
CA ASN A 97 -1.01 -0.10 -10.13
C ASN A 97 -0.43 -1.44 -9.64
N TYR A 98 0.48 -1.42 -8.65
CA TYR A 98 1.00 -2.62 -8.01
C TYR A 98 -0.10 -3.40 -7.32
N HIS A 99 -0.91 -2.73 -6.48
CA HIS A 99 -2.00 -3.36 -5.72
C HIS A 99 -2.97 -4.12 -6.63
N HIS A 100 -3.42 -3.52 -7.72
CA HIS A 100 -4.33 -4.19 -8.66
C HIS A 100 -3.64 -5.28 -9.50
N THR A 101 -2.35 -5.17 -9.73
CA THR A 101 -1.58 -6.19 -10.45
C THR A 101 -1.33 -7.42 -9.56
N PHE A 102 -1.14 -7.22 -8.26
CA PHE A 102 -0.80 -8.25 -7.28
C PHE A 102 -1.68 -8.13 -6.01
N PRO A 103 -2.99 -8.40 -6.11
CA PRO A 103 -3.94 -8.12 -5.02
C PRO A 103 -3.76 -8.98 -3.76
N TRP A 104 -2.91 -10.00 -3.81
CA TRP A 104 -2.59 -10.86 -2.66
C TRP A 104 -1.34 -10.43 -1.89
N ASP A 105 -0.60 -9.42 -2.36
CA ASP A 105 0.58 -8.91 -1.65
C ASP A 105 0.16 -8.09 -0.43
N TYR A 106 0.56 -8.52 0.77
CA TYR A 106 0.21 -7.86 2.02
C TYR A 106 0.74 -6.42 2.11
N LYS A 107 1.83 -6.10 1.40
CA LYS A 107 2.46 -4.78 1.43
C LYS A 107 1.69 -3.77 0.61
N THR A 108 0.85 -4.19 -0.34
CA THR A 108 0.18 -3.34 -1.35
C THR A 108 1.13 -2.47 -2.20
N ALA A 109 2.44 -2.61 -2.05
CA ALA A 109 3.46 -1.85 -2.75
C ALA A 109 4.78 -2.64 -2.87
N GLU A 110 5.50 -2.42 -3.97
CA GLU A 110 6.93 -2.76 -4.08
C GLU A 110 7.83 -1.65 -3.53
N LEU A 111 7.52 -0.39 -3.90
CA LEU A 111 8.34 0.79 -3.65
C LEU A 111 7.92 1.54 -2.39
N GLY A 112 8.75 2.48 -1.94
CA GLY A 112 8.39 3.47 -0.92
C GLY A 112 8.72 3.14 0.54
N GLY A 113 9.24 1.94 0.81
CA GLY A 113 9.70 1.56 2.16
C GLY A 113 8.61 1.74 3.22
N TYR A 114 8.99 2.11 4.45
CA TYR A 114 8.01 2.42 5.51
C TYR A 114 7.52 3.87 5.50
N SER A 115 8.25 4.80 4.88
CA SER A 115 7.89 6.23 4.87
C SER A 115 6.68 6.53 4.00
N LEU A 116 6.48 5.78 2.91
CA LEU A 116 5.32 5.89 2.04
C LEU A 116 4.31 4.77 2.22
N ASN A 117 4.56 3.85 3.16
CA ASN A 117 3.67 2.72 3.46
C ASN A 117 3.69 2.39 4.96
N ILE A 118 2.94 3.21 5.70
CA ILE A 118 2.80 3.11 7.15
C ILE A 118 1.98 1.87 7.52
N THR A 119 1.01 1.48 6.68
CA THR A 119 0.24 0.24 6.86
C THR A 119 1.15 -0.99 6.90
N LYS A 120 2.09 -1.12 5.94
CA LYS A 120 3.10 -2.18 5.96
C LYS A 120 3.93 -2.15 7.24
N MET A 121 4.40 -0.97 7.65
CA MET A 121 5.18 -0.82 8.88
C MET A 121 4.42 -1.34 10.11
N PHE A 122 3.13 -1.02 10.21
CA PHE A 122 2.26 -1.51 11.28
C PHE A 122 2.11 -3.04 11.23
N ILE A 123 1.83 -3.61 10.07
CA ILE A 123 1.70 -5.08 9.90
C ILE A 123 3.01 -5.79 10.26
N ASP A 124 4.15 -5.28 9.80
CA ASP A 124 5.47 -5.85 10.12
C ASP A 124 5.77 -5.75 11.62
N ALA A 125 5.34 -4.68 12.30
CA ALA A 125 5.43 -4.57 13.75
C ALA A 125 4.55 -5.62 14.47
N MET A 126 3.31 -5.82 14.00
CA MET A 126 2.41 -6.85 14.54
C MET A 126 2.96 -8.26 14.30
N ALA A 127 3.61 -8.49 13.16
CA ALA A 127 4.25 -9.77 12.85
C ALA A 127 5.44 -10.06 13.77
N LYS A 128 6.26 -9.04 14.07
CA LYS A 128 7.38 -9.16 15.02
C LYS A 128 6.94 -9.58 16.43
N ILE A 129 5.75 -9.16 16.86
CA ILE A 129 5.19 -9.54 18.16
C ILE A 129 4.24 -10.76 18.10
N GLY A 130 4.15 -11.42 16.94
CA GLY A 130 3.36 -12.65 16.76
C GLY A 130 1.85 -12.45 16.60
N LEU A 131 1.38 -11.21 16.42
CA LEU A 131 -0.04 -10.90 16.18
C LEU A 131 -0.44 -10.99 14.69
N ALA A 132 0.53 -11.00 13.79
CA ALA A 132 0.32 -11.25 12.36
C ALA A 132 1.28 -12.33 11.86
N TYR A 133 0.83 -13.16 10.93
CA TYR A 133 1.60 -14.26 10.35
C TYR A 133 1.03 -14.62 8.97
N ASP A 134 1.67 -15.53 8.23
CA ASP A 134 1.30 -15.91 6.87
C ASP A 134 1.19 -14.71 5.89
N LEU A 135 2.08 -13.73 6.08
CA LEU A 135 2.18 -12.55 5.23
C LEU A 135 2.65 -12.97 3.83
N LYS A 136 1.83 -12.68 2.81
CA LYS A 136 2.10 -13.06 1.41
C LYS A 136 2.73 -11.90 0.67
N THR A 137 3.91 -12.10 0.10
CA THR A 137 4.60 -11.12 -0.74
C THR A 137 4.87 -11.72 -2.12
N VAL A 138 4.87 -10.90 -3.15
CA VAL A 138 5.29 -11.30 -4.50
C VAL A 138 6.81 -11.38 -4.54
N SER A 139 7.34 -12.40 -5.24
CA SER A 139 8.78 -12.53 -5.49
C SER A 139 9.24 -11.57 -6.58
N HIS A 140 10.48 -11.07 -6.49
CA HIS A 140 11.07 -10.18 -7.48
C HIS A 140 10.95 -10.70 -8.93
N ASP A 141 11.22 -11.98 -9.18
CA ASP A 141 11.11 -12.58 -10.52
C ASP A 141 9.71 -12.46 -11.15
N ILE A 142 8.65 -12.52 -10.32
CA ILE A 142 7.26 -12.39 -10.80
C ILE A 142 6.99 -10.93 -11.15
N ILE A 143 7.47 -9.99 -10.32
CA ILE A 143 7.33 -8.56 -10.57
C ILE A 143 8.06 -8.19 -11.86
N GLU A 144 9.33 -8.58 -11.99
CA GLU A 144 10.16 -8.30 -13.16
C GLU A 144 9.52 -8.83 -14.45
N LYS A 145 9.05 -10.09 -14.45
CA LYS A 145 8.35 -10.68 -15.60
C LYS A 145 7.08 -9.92 -15.94
N ARG A 146 6.35 -9.40 -14.94
CA ARG A 146 5.12 -8.62 -15.18
C ARG A 146 5.44 -7.25 -15.75
N VAL A 147 6.41 -6.53 -15.19
CA VAL A 147 6.91 -5.25 -15.69
C VAL A 147 7.38 -5.38 -17.14
N LYS A 148 8.20 -6.39 -17.47
CA LYS A 148 8.67 -6.64 -18.84
C LYS A 148 7.53 -6.96 -19.82
N ARG A 149 6.46 -7.59 -19.35
CA ARG A 149 5.32 -8.02 -20.19
C ARG A 149 4.28 -6.93 -20.41
N THR A 150 3.95 -6.15 -19.37
CA THR A 150 2.81 -5.23 -19.37
C THR A 150 3.10 -3.86 -18.75
N GLY A 151 4.32 -3.58 -18.29
CA GLY A 151 4.66 -2.25 -17.78
C GLY A 151 4.57 -1.16 -18.87
N ASP A 152 4.41 0.08 -18.47
CA ASP A 152 4.47 1.26 -19.34
C ASP A 152 5.91 1.77 -19.58
N GLY A 153 6.90 1.14 -18.96
CA GLY A 153 8.31 1.54 -19.02
C GLY A 153 8.74 2.56 -17.94
N SER A 154 7.86 2.93 -17.02
CA SER A 154 8.17 3.86 -15.91
C SER A 154 8.71 3.19 -14.64
N HIS A 155 8.87 1.87 -14.64
CA HIS A 155 9.36 1.11 -13.48
C HIS A 155 10.85 1.41 -13.24
N ASP A 156 11.26 1.61 -11.97
CA ASP A 156 12.64 1.86 -11.60
C ASP A 156 13.53 0.67 -12.03
N VAL A 157 14.53 0.92 -12.87
CA VAL A 157 15.15 -0.13 -13.67
C VAL A 157 16.07 -1.07 -12.88
N TRP A 158 16.07 -2.36 -13.25
CA TRP A 158 16.79 -3.43 -12.58
C TRP A 158 18.27 -3.52 -13.02
N GLY A 159 19.14 -2.69 -12.43
CA GLY A 159 20.59 -2.95 -12.37
C GLY A 159 21.32 -3.15 -13.71
N TRP A 160 22.36 -3.98 -13.70
CA TRP A 160 23.37 -4.13 -14.77
C TRP A 160 22.82 -4.57 -16.14
N ASP A 161 21.67 -5.25 -16.16
CA ASP A 161 21.03 -5.77 -17.38
C ASP A 161 19.96 -4.83 -17.94
N ASP A 162 19.93 -3.59 -17.47
CA ASP A 162 19.12 -2.53 -18.05
C ASP A 162 19.49 -2.28 -19.54
N LYS A 163 18.45 -2.05 -20.36
CA LYS A 163 18.51 -1.70 -21.77
C LYS A 163 19.00 -0.26 -22.01
N ASP A 164 18.83 0.60 -21.01
CA ASP A 164 19.17 2.02 -21.06
C ASP A 164 20.61 2.28 -20.55
N VAL A 165 21.30 1.26 -20.02
CA VAL A 165 22.73 1.32 -19.72
C VAL A 165 23.51 1.21 -21.04
N PRO A 166 24.26 2.25 -21.45
CA PRO A 166 25.05 2.23 -22.66
C PRO A 166 25.99 1.03 -22.70
N ILE A 167 26.16 0.43 -23.87
CA ILE A 167 27.10 -0.69 -24.06
C ILE A 167 28.52 -0.24 -23.65
N GLU A 168 28.88 1.00 -23.93
CA GLU A 168 30.15 1.61 -23.53
C GLU A 168 30.35 1.56 -22.01
N ASP A 169 29.33 1.92 -21.23
CA ASP A 169 29.37 1.86 -19.77
C ASP A 169 29.47 0.41 -19.27
N LYS A 170 28.84 -0.53 -20.00
CA LYS A 170 28.98 -1.97 -19.72
C LYS A 170 30.41 -2.48 -19.94
N GLU A 171 31.05 -2.01 -21.00
CA GLU A 171 32.38 -2.43 -21.42
C GLU A 171 33.49 -1.88 -20.51
N ILE A 172 33.33 -0.66 -19.97
CA ILE A 172 34.36 -0.03 -19.12
C ILE A 172 34.26 -0.39 -17.63
N THR A 173 33.17 -1.04 -17.21
CA THR A 173 32.99 -1.37 -15.79
C THR A 173 33.83 -2.57 -15.39
N MET A 174 34.61 -2.40 -14.33
CA MET A 174 35.39 -3.47 -13.74
C MET A 174 34.51 -4.38 -12.86
N ILE A 175 34.23 -5.60 -13.33
CA ILE A 175 33.47 -6.60 -12.58
C ILE A 175 34.40 -7.34 -11.60
N MET A 176 34.19 -7.13 -10.30
CA MET A 176 34.90 -7.83 -9.24
C MET A 176 34.15 -9.11 -8.84
N ASN A 177 34.83 -10.26 -8.76
CA ASN A 177 34.26 -11.59 -8.46
C ASN A 177 33.12 -12.07 -9.40
N PRO A 178 33.38 -12.25 -10.71
CA PRO A 178 32.36 -12.72 -11.64
C PRO A 178 31.88 -14.15 -11.28
N GLN A 179 30.58 -14.39 -11.38
CA GLN A 179 30.02 -15.74 -11.23
C GLN A 179 30.66 -16.66 -12.29
N LYS A 180 31.27 -17.78 -11.84
CA LYS A 180 31.77 -18.80 -12.76
C LYS A 180 30.57 -19.47 -13.43
N LEU A 181 30.28 -19.10 -14.68
CA LEU A 181 29.37 -19.84 -15.53
C LEU A 181 29.87 -21.29 -15.62
N SER A 182 29.16 -22.23 -15.00
CA SER A 182 29.38 -23.65 -15.22
C SER A 182 29.04 -23.93 -16.68
N LYS A 183 30.06 -24.22 -17.50
CA LYS A 183 29.85 -24.76 -18.84
C LYS A 183 29.08 -26.07 -18.68
N VAL A 184 27.78 -26.04 -18.98
CA VAL A 184 27.01 -27.25 -19.24
C VAL A 184 27.52 -27.78 -20.57
N PHE A 185 28.10 -28.98 -20.52
CA PHE A 185 28.58 -29.72 -21.69
C PHE A 185 27.42 -30.15 -22.59
#